data_AF-A0A484ZGJ6-F1
#
_entry.id   AF-A0A484ZGJ6-F1
#
_cell.length_a   1.000
_cell.length_b   1.000
_cell.length_c   1.000
_cell.angle_alpha   90.00
_cell.angle_beta   90.00
_cell.angle_gamma   90.00
#
_symmetry.space_group_name_H-M   'P 1'
#
loop_
_entity.id
_entity.type
_entity.pdbx_description
1 polymer ?
#
loop_
_entity_poly.entity_id
_entity_poly.type
_entity_poly.pdbx_seq_one_letter_code
_entity_poly.pdbx_strand_id
1 'polypeptide(L)'
;MSDLVSEPDHSEWWVSFLKGGVAILPLSIAVLPWGILAGSMAIETGLTPAEGLGMSGIIFAGATQLAVMGMIKAGAGVMSILISAFFIASQHLLYGLTLRERIAPLPLRWRLILGFLLTDELFALIGKHSAAEFNRWYALGVGLFFYIFWLLSTLAGILAATQIENLGSYGLDFSIAATFIVIVVPMIKTFRPLFAC
;
A
#
# COMPACT_ATOMS: atom_id res chain seq x y z
N MET A 1 17.37 -4.62 -34.63
CA MET A 1 17.31 -4.34 -33.17
C MET A 1 15.95 -3.73 -32.82
N SER A 2 14.87 -4.34 -33.35
CA SER A 2 13.47 -3.89 -33.23
C SER A 2 12.55 -5.04 -32.78
N ASP A 3 13.13 -6.18 -32.40
CA ASP A 3 12.43 -7.47 -32.30
C ASP A 3 12.46 -8.06 -30.88
N LEU A 4 12.74 -7.24 -29.85
CA LEU A 4 12.83 -7.70 -28.45
C LEU A 4 11.67 -7.25 -27.56
N VAL A 5 10.58 -6.76 -28.15
CA VAL A 5 9.30 -6.66 -27.47
C VAL A 5 8.34 -7.54 -28.25
N SER A 6 8.41 -8.84 -28.03
CA SER A 6 7.30 -9.73 -28.39
C SER A 6 6.06 -9.18 -27.68
N GLU A 7 5.20 -8.49 -28.42
CA GLU A 7 3.90 -8.13 -27.88
C GLU A 7 3.24 -9.44 -27.43
N PRO A 8 2.88 -9.59 -26.15
CA PRO A 8 2.12 -10.75 -25.74
C PRO A 8 0.85 -10.76 -26.57
N ASP A 9 0.55 -11.93 -27.16
CA ASP A 9 -0.68 -12.16 -27.93
C ASP A 9 -1.86 -11.49 -27.20
N HIS A 10 -2.63 -10.67 -27.93
CA HIS A 10 -3.72 -9.85 -27.39
C HIS A 10 -4.80 -10.70 -26.67
N SER A 11 -4.73 -12.02 -26.74
CA SER A 11 -5.63 -12.98 -26.09
C SER A 11 -5.30 -13.27 -24.60
N GLU A 12 -4.08 -13.00 -24.10
CA GLU A 12 -3.64 -13.45 -22.76
C GLU A 12 -3.33 -12.34 -21.73
N TRP A 13 -3.61 -11.07 -22.06
CA TRP A 13 -3.34 -9.95 -21.14
C TRP A 13 -4.09 -10.09 -19.80
N TRP A 14 -5.35 -10.56 -19.85
CA TRP A 14 -6.20 -10.78 -18.67
C TRP A 14 -5.65 -11.90 -17.79
N VAL A 15 -5.06 -12.94 -18.38
CA VAL A 15 -4.43 -14.04 -17.65
C VAL A 15 -3.22 -13.50 -16.87
N SER A 16 -2.36 -12.73 -17.53
CA SER A 16 -1.19 -12.12 -16.90
C SER A 16 -1.59 -11.18 -15.77
N PHE A 17 -2.62 -10.37 -16.00
CA PHE A 17 -3.18 -9.45 -15.00
C PHE A 17 -3.75 -10.20 -13.78
N LEU A 18 -4.58 -11.22 -13.98
CA LEU A 18 -5.13 -12.03 -12.88
C LEU A 18 -4.03 -12.81 -12.14
N LYS A 19 -3.03 -13.34 -12.85
CA LYS A 19 -1.86 -13.98 -12.22
C LYS A 19 -1.14 -13.00 -11.28
N GLY A 20 -0.98 -11.75 -11.69
CA GLY A 20 -0.44 -10.69 -10.84
C GLY A 20 -1.33 -10.41 -9.62
N GLY A 21 -2.62 -10.25 -9.86
CA GLY A 21 -3.61 -10.00 -8.80
C GLY A 21 -3.69 -11.13 -7.76
N VAL A 22 -3.56 -12.39 -8.17
CA VAL A 22 -3.54 -13.55 -7.25
C VAL A 22 -2.21 -13.63 -6.50
N ALA A 23 -1.09 -13.34 -7.17
CA ALA A 23 0.23 -13.40 -6.55
C ALA A 23 0.41 -12.40 -5.39
N ILE A 24 -0.29 -11.26 -5.46
CA ILE A 24 -0.19 -10.22 -4.43
C ILE A 24 -1.09 -10.44 -3.22
N LEU A 25 -2.11 -11.31 -3.30
CA LEU A 25 -3.09 -11.51 -2.23
C LEU A 25 -2.50 -11.76 -0.83
N PRO A 26 -1.45 -12.59 -0.65
CA PRO A 26 -0.87 -12.81 0.67
C PRO A 26 -0.33 -11.52 1.30
N LEU A 27 0.32 -10.67 0.49
CA LEU A 27 0.83 -9.37 0.92
C LEU A 27 -0.32 -8.36 1.14
N SER A 28 -1.36 -8.39 0.29
CA SER A 28 -2.58 -7.59 0.49
C SER A 28 -3.30 -7.92 1.80
N ILE A 29 -3.32 -9.18 2.23
CA ILE A 29 -3.92 -9.56 3.52
C ILE A 29 -3.07 -9.03 4.67
N ALA A 30 -1.74 -9.09 4.54
CA ALA A 30 -0.81 -8.57 5.54
C ALA A 30 -0.90 -7.04 5.70
N VAL A 31 -1.32 -6.30 4.67
CA VAL A 31 -1.46 -4.83 4.73
C VAL A 31 -2.76 -4.34 5.35
N LEU A 32 -3.78 -5.21 5.50
CA LEU A 32 -5.09 -4.84 6.06
C LEU A 32 -5.01 -4.11 7.42
N PRO A 33 -4.20 -4.54 8.41
CA PRO A 33 -4.10 -3.84 9.69
C PRO A 33 -3.59 -2.41 9.53
N TRP A 34 -2.62 -2.20 8.62
CA TRP A 34 -2.04 -0.89 8.34
C TRP A 34 -3.04 0.03 7.62
N GLY A 35 -3.83 -0.50 6.69
CA GLY A 35 -4.89 0.26 6.05
C GLY A 35 -5.99 0.66 7.02
N ILE A 36 -6.44 -0.26 7.89
CA ILE A 36 -7.41 0.04 8.95
C ILE A 36 -6.87 1.14 9.89
N LEU A 37 -5.60 1.03 10.29
CA LEU A 37 -4.92 2.05 11.09
C LEU A 37 -4.95 3.41 10.38
N ALA A 38 -4.59 3.44 9.10
CA ALA A 38 -4.55 4.67 8.32
C ALA A 38 -5.92 5.35 8.22
N GLY A 39 -6.98 4.55 7.99
CA GLY A 39 -8.35 5.06 7.94
C GLY A 39 -8.84 5.60 9.29
N SER A 40 -8.53 4.90 10.37
CA SER A 40 -8.87 5.32 11.74
C SER A 40 -8.14 6.61 12.14
N MET A 41 -6.83 6.70 11.83
CA MET A 41 -6.03 7.89 12.10
C MET A 41 -6.52 9.11 11.32
N ALA A 42 -7.00 8.94 10.08
CA ALA A 42 -7.53 10.05 9.31
C ALA A 42 -8.71 10.73 10.05
N ILE A 43 -9.64 9.94 10.59
CA ILE A 43 -10.77 10.45 11.37
C ILE A 43 -10.30 11.09 12.68
N GLU A 44 -9.34 10.49 13.39
CA GLU A 44 -8.75 11.09 14.60
C GLU A 44 -8.04 12.42 14.34
N THR A 45 -7.43 12.59 13.17
CA THR A 45 -6.81 13.87 12.77
C THR A 45 -7.83 14.95 12.37
N GLY A 46 -9.12 14.64 12.40
CA GLY A 46 -10.20 15.56 12.06
C GLY A 46 -10.49 15.66 10.56
N LEU A 47 -9.93 14.76 9.73
CA LEU A 47 -10.28 14.68 8.32
C LEU A 47 -11.69 14.10 8.16
N THR A 48 -12.42 14.57 7.15
CA THR A 48 -13.67 13.93 6.74
C THR A 48 -13.40 12.53 6.17
N PRO A 49 -14.38 11.61 6.18
CA PRO A 49 -14.25 10.30 5.55
C PRO A 49 -13.78 10.36 4.08
N ALA A 50 -14.26 11.35 3.33
CA ALA A 50 -13.87 11.55 1.93
C ALA A 50 -12.41 12.02 1.79
N GLU A 51 -11.97 12.94 2.66
CA GLU A 51 -10.58 13.42 2.69
C GLU A 51 -9.61 12.32 3.13
N GLY A 52 -9.98 11.53 4.15
CA GLY A 52 -9.17 10.41 4.62
C GLY A 52 -8.99 9.32 3.55
N LEU A 53 -10.07 8.95 2.86
CA LEU A 53 -10.00 7.99 1.76
C LEU A 53 -9.24 8.56 0.56
N GLY A 54 -9.45 9.85 0.26
CA GLY A 54 -8.72 10.57 -0.80
C GLY A 54 -7.23 10.65 -0.52
N MET A 55 -6.83 10.86 0.74
CA MET A 55 -5.44 10.85 1.18
C MET A 55 -4.80 9.48 0.95
N SER A 56 -5.46 8.39 1.34
CA SER A 56 -4.98 7.02 1.03
C SER A 56 -4.90 6.72 -0.46
N GLY A 57 -5.79 7.32 -1.25
CA GLY A 57 -5.78 7.19 -2.70
C GLY A 57 -4.64 7.97 -3.37
N ILE A 58 -4.26 9.13 -2.85
CA ILE A 58 -3.21 9.97 -3.45
C ILE A 58 -1.82 9.56 -2.91
N ILE A 59 -1.72 9.38 -1.59
CA ILE A 59 -0.48 8.97 -0.90
C ILE A 59 -0.51 7.46 -0.80
N PHE A 60 -0.26 6.79 -1.93
CA PHE A 60 -0.15 5.33 -1.97
C PHE A 60 1.21 4.85 -1.46
N ALA A 61 1.51 5.19 -0.21
CA ALA A 61 2.71 4.82 0.52
C ALA A 61 2.39 4.76 2.01
N GLY A 62 2.01 3.57 2.51
CA GLY A 62 1.42 3.41 3.84
C GLY A 62 2.29 3.96 4.97
N ALA A 63 3.59 3.67 4.97
CA ALA A 63 4.52 4.20 5.98
C ALA A 63 4.61 5.73 5.95
N THR A 64 4.67 6.32 4.75
CA THR A 64 4.68 7.79 4.59
C THR A 64 3.38 8.40 5.08
N GLN A 65 2.24 7.81 4.73
CA GLN A 65 0.93 8.32 5.12
C GLN A 65 0.74 8.31 6.64
N LEU A 66 1.07 7.19 7.30
CA LEU A 66 0.97 7.07 8.76
C LEU A 66 1.90 8.05 9.48
N ALA A 67 3.13 8.22 8.99
CA ALA A 67 4.07 9.18 9.54
C ALA A 67 3.57 10.63 9.37
N VAL A 68 3.07 10.99 8.19
CA VAL A 68 2.49 12.32 7.92
C VAL A 68 1.31 12.59 8.84
N MET A 69 0.37 11.65 9.00
CA MET A 69 -0.77 11.81 9.90
C MET A 69 -0.33 11.97 11.36
N GLY A 70 0.67 11.19 11.81
CA GLY A 70 1.25 11.33 13.14
C GLY A 70 1.89 12.71 13.36
N MET A 71 2.61 13.23 12.36
CA MET A 71 3.21 14.57 12.42
C MET A 71 2.17 15.69 12.41
N ILE A 72 1.09 15.54 11.63
CA ILE A 72 -0.05 16.47 11.65
C ILE A 72 -0.68 16.50 13.05
N LYS A 73 -0.95 15.33 13.64
CA LYS A 73 -1.50 15.21 15.01
C LYS A 73 -0.58 15.84 16.06
N ALA A 74 0.74 15.75 15.87
CA ALA A 74 1.74 16.38 16.73
C ALA A 74 1.93 17.89 16.51
N GLY A 75 1.20 18.51 15.56
CA GLY A 75 1.33 19.93 15.25
C GLY A 75 2.64 20.31 14.54
N ALA A 76 3.27 19.37 13.84
CA ALA A 76 4.50 19.64 13.09
C ALA A 76 4.24 20.63 11.94
N GLY A 77 5.23 21.49 11.67
CA GLY A 77 5.14 22.43 10.55
C GLY A 77 5.18 21.71 9.19
N VAL A 78 4.50 22.28 8.19
CA VAL A 78 4.38 21.72 6.82
C VAL A 78 5.74 21.37 6.21
N MET A 79 6.75 22.22 6.39
CA MET A 79 8.11 21.96 5.86
C MET A 79 8.74 20.71 6.48
N SER A 80 8.55 20.48 7.78
CA SER A 80 9.05 19.28 8.45
C SER A 80 8.34 18.03 7.92
N ILE A 81 7.02 18.10 7.74
CA ILE A 81 6.22 17.01 7.17
C ILE A 81 6.71 16.67 5.75
N LEU A 82 6.92 17.67 4.89
CA LEU A 82 7.38 17.46 3.52
C LEU A 82 8.78 16.84 3.47
N ILE A 83 9.70 17.31 4.30
CA ILE A 83 11.06 16.78 4.37
C ILE A 83 11.03 15.32 4.87
N SER A 84 10.30 15.05 5.95
CA SER A 84 10.16 13.69 6.48
C SER A 84 9.51 12.76 5.45
N ALA A 85 8.42 13.19 4.82
CA ALA A 85 7.74 12.42 3.79
C ALA A 85 8.66 12.12 2.60
N PHE A 86 9.47 13.09 2.17
CA PHE A 86 10.48 12.89 1.12
C PHE A 86 11.51 11.83 1.51
N PHE A 87 12.07 11.90 2.72
CA PHE A 87 13.05 10.92 3.18
C PHE A 87 12.45 9.53 3.34
N ILE A 88 11.24 9.40 3.89
CA ILE A 88 10.54 8.12 4.03
C ILE A 88 10.20 7.54 2.64
N ALA A 89 9.77 8.39 1.69
CA ALA A 89 9.42 7.97 0.35
C ALA A 89 10.63 7.70 -0.56
N SER A 90 11.84 8.14 -0.18
CA SER A 90 13.07 8.02 -0.99
C SER A 90 13.38 6.59 -1.45
N GLN A 91 12.95 5.58 -0.69
CA GLN A 91 13.05 4.16 -1.10
C GLN A 91 12.37 3.86 -2.44
N HIS A 92 11.25 4.53 -2.75
CA HIS A 92 10.53 4.36 -4.01
C HIS A 92 11.34 4.90 -5.21
N LEU A 93 12.19 5.91 -4.99
CA LEU A 93 13.11 6.39 -6.01
C LEU A 93 14.15 5.31 -6.37
N LEU A 94 14.68 4.62 -5.37
CA LEU A 94 15.64 3.52 -5.57
C LEU A 94 15.00 2.34 -6.31
N TYR A 95 13.75 1.99 -5.97
CA TYR A 95 12.98 0.97 -6.69
C TYR A 95 12.75 1.38 -8.15
N GLY A 96 12.37 2.63 -8.41
CA GLY A 96 12.18 3.15 -9.76
C GLY A 96 13.47 3.14 -10.59
N LEU A 97 14.61 3.46 -9.99
CA LEU A 97 15.92 3.37 -10.64
C LEU A 97 16.28 1.92 -11.00
N THR A 98 15.99 0.97 -10.10
CA THR A 98 16.27 -0.46 -10.31
C THR A 98 15.40 -1.05 -11.43
N LEU A 99 14.15 -0.61 -11.54
CA LEU A 99 13.22 -1.04 -12.58
C LEU A 99 13.36 -0.26 -13.90
N ARG A 100 14.29 0.71 -13.98
CA ARG A 100 14.44 1.62 -15.12
C ARG A 100 14.58 0.87 -16.44
N GLU A 101 15.43 -0.15 -16.52
CA GLU A 101 15.66 -0.89 -17.77
C GLU A 101 14.40 -1.60 -18.30
N ARG A 102 13.45 -1.89 -17.41
CA ARG A 102 12.21 -2.62 -17.71
C ARG A 102 11.05 -1.67 -18.06
N ILE A 103 10.96 -0.55 -17.35
CA ILE A 103 9.84 0.39 -17.48
C ILE A 103 10.16 1.53 -18.47
N ALA A 104 11.43 1.95 -18.60
CA ALA A 104 11.81 3.05 -19.50
C ALA A 104 11.44 2.83 -20.98
N PRO A 105 11.50 1.60 -21.54
CA PRO A 105 11.05 1.33 -22.92
C PRO A 105 9.53 1.49 -23.13
N LEU A 106 8.73 1.53 -22.06
CA LEU A 106 7.28 1.61 -22.16
C LEU A 106 6.79 3.04 -22.47
N PRO A 107 5.60 3.19 -23.10
CA PRO A 107 4.95 4.48 -23.28
C PRO A 107 4.75 5.24 -21.96
N LEU A 108 4.74 6.58 -22.01
CA LEU A 108 4.63 7.44 -20.83
C LEU A 108 3.44 7.08 -19.91
N ARG A 109 2.28 6.76 -20.48
CA ARG A 109 1.09 6.31 -19.73
C ARG A 109 1.38 5.13 -18.79
N TRP A 110 2.14 4.14 -19.27
CA TRP A 110 2.50 2.96 -18.49
C TRP A 110 3.51 3.28 -17.41
N ARG A 111 4.46 4.18 -17.71
CA ARG A 111 5.45 4.66 -16.76
C ARG A 111 4.80 5.40 -15.59
N LEU A 112 3.80 6.24 -15.86
CA LEU A 112 3.07 6.97 -14.83
C LEU A 112 2.20 6.04 -13.97
N ILE A 113 1.45 5.12 -14.60
CA ILE A 113 0.58 4.18 -13.87
C ILE A 113 1.41 3.24 -12.99
N LEU A 114 2.43 2.60 -13.55
CA LEU A 114 3.29 1.68 -12.78
C LEU A 114 4.17 2.41 -11.77
N GLY A 115 4.51 3.68 -12.03
CA GLY A 115 5.23 4.52 -11.08
C GLY A 115 4.35 4.95 -9.90
N PHE A 116 3.07 5.23 -10.14
CA PHE A 116 2.10 5.51 -9.07
C PHE A 116 1.80 4.26 -8.23
N LEU A 117 1.65 3.10 -8.88
CA LEU A 117 1.41 1.83 -8.20
C LEU A 117 2.67 1.20 -7.60
N LEU A 118 3.82 1.90 -7.67
CA LEU A 118 5.08 1.37 -7.19
C LEU A 118 5.06 1.36 -5.66
N THR A 119 4.98 0.17 -5.10
CA THR A 119 5.17 -0.10 -3.67
C THR A 119 6.28 -1.13 -3.48
N ASP A 120 6.71 -1.35 -2.25
CA ASP A 120 7.66 -2.39 -1.88
C ASP A 120 7.13 -3.79 -2.21
N GLU A 121 5.82 -4.03 -2.13
CA GLU A 121 5.21 -5.30 -2.50
C GLU A 121 5.19 -5.52 -4.02
N LEU A 122 4.89 -4.48 -4.79
CA LEU A 122 5.06 -4.55 -6.25
C LEU A 122 6.52 -4.88 -6.57
N PHE A 123 7.46 -4.11 -6.02
CA PHE A 123 8.88 -4.30 -6.23
C PHE A 123 9.36 -5.70 -5.78
N ALA A 124 8.85 -6.24 -4.68
CA ALA A 124 9.20 -7.57 -4.20
C ALA A 124 8.81 -8.68 -5.20
N LEU A 125 7.67 -8.53 -5.87
CA LEU A 125 7.19 -9.49 -6.87
C LEU A 125 7.86 -9.31 -8.23
N ILE A 126 7.99 -8.08 -8.73
CA ILE A 126 8.52 -7.85 -10.09
C ILE A 126 10.03 -7.64 -10.12
N GLY A 127 10.65 -7.28 -9.00
CA GLY A 127 12.07 -6.88 -8.92
C GLY A 127 13.04 -7.99 -9.33
N LYS A 128 12.65 -9.26 -9.14
CA LYS A 128 13.46 -10.43 -9.51
C LYS A 128 13.37 -10.82 -10.98
N HIS A 129 12.35 -10.39 -11.71
CA HIS A 129 12.16 -10.77 -13.11
C HIS A 129 13.19 -10.09 -14.00
N SER A 130 13.78 -10.77 -14.98
CA SER A 130 14.64 -10.10 -15.96
C SER A 130 13.84 -9.11 -16.85
N ALA A 131 14.54 -8.24 -17.59
CA ALA A 131 13.87 -7.35 -18.55
C ALA A 131 13.08 -8.11 -19.63
N ALA A 132 13.53 -9.32 -19.99
CA ALA A 132 12.84 -10.19 -20.94
C ALA A 132 11.59 -10.89 -20.35
N GLU A 133 11.59 -11.13 -19.04
CA GLU A 133 10.47 -11.75 -18.32
C GLU A 133 9.44 -10.72 -17.83
N PHE A 134 9.74 -9.43 -17.95
CA PHE A 134 8.89 -8.37 -17.46
C PHE A 134 7.58 -8.29 -18.27
N ASN A 135 6.47 -8.56 -17.60
CA ASN A 135 5.13 -8.41 -18.17
C ASN A 135 4.41 -7.23 -17.51
N ARG A 136 4.12 -6.19 -18.32
CA ARG A 136 3.44 -4.96 -17.89
C ARG A 136 2.04 -5.20 -17.31
N TRP A 137 1.30 -6.19 -17.84
CA TRP A 137 -0.05 -6.53 -17.36
C TRP A 137 -0.02 -7.28 -16.05
N TYR A 138 0.98 -8.14 -15.84
CA TYR A 138 1.25 -8.76 -14.55
C TYR A 138 1.57 -7.69 -13.48
N ALA A 139 2.48 -6.76 -13.79
CA ALA A 139 2.82 -5.66 -12.88
C ALA A 139 1.61 -4.77 -12.56
N LEU A 140 0.76 -4.49 -13.55
CA LEU A 140 -0.50 -3.76 -13.34
C LEU A 140 -1.45 -4.53 -12.43
N GLY A 141 -1.59 -5.84 -12.63
CA GLY A 141 -2.42 -6.70 -11.79
C GLY A 141 -1.99 -6.70 -10.33
N VAL A 142 -0.68 -6.85 -10.09
CA VAL A 142 -0.09 -6.76 -8.75
C VAL A 142 -0.42 -5.41 -8.10
N GLY A 143 -0.07 -4.31 -8.75
CA GLY A 143 -0.23 -2.98 -8.18
C GLY A 143 -1.69 -2.59 -7.96
N LEU A 144 -2.57 -2.89 -8.93
CA LEU A 144 -3.97 -2.47 -8.87
C LEU A 144 -4.76 -3.29 -7.83
N PHE A 145 -4.52 -4.60 -7.72
CA PHE A 145 -5.14 -5.39 -6.65
C PHE A 145 -4.67 -4.89 -5.28
N PHE A 146 -3.36 -4.66 -5.11
CA PHE A 146 -2.84 -4.12 -3.86
C PHE A 146 -3.48 -2.78 -3.50
N TYR A 147 -3.58 -1.88 -4.48
CA TYR A 147 -4.23 -0.57 -4.33
C TYR A 147 -5.69 -0.67 -3.89
N ILE A 148 -6.46 -1.57 -4.50
CA ILE A 148 -7.86 -1.80 -4.11
C ILE A 148 -7.95 -2.33 -2.68
N PHE A 149 -7.10 -3.30 -2.31
CA PHE A 149 -7.07 -3.82 -0.93
C PHE A 149 -6.68 -2.74 0.09
N TRP A 150 -5.74 -1.86 -0.25
CA TRP A 150 -5.35 -0.71 0.58
C TRP A 150 -6.52 0.27 0.79
N LEU A 151 -7.25 0.60 -0.28
CA LEU A 151 -8.42 1.48 -0.17
C LEU A 151 -9.56 0.84 0.62
N LEU A 152 -9.83 -0.45 0.41
CA LEU A 152 -10.87 -1.17 1.14
C LEU A 152 -10.55 -1.29 2.63
N SER A 153 -9.30 -1.55 2.99
CA SER A 153 -8.88 -1.58 4.39
C SER A 153 -8.90 -0.20 5.04
N THR A 154 -8.48 0.85 4.31
CA THR A 154 -8.65 2.24 4.74
C THR A 154 -10.12 2.56 5.00
N LEU A 155 -11.00 2.22 4.06
CA LEU A 155 -12.43 2.45 4.20
C LEU A 155 -12.99 1.71 5.41
N ALA A 156 -12.58 0.46 5.64
CA ALA A 156 -12.98 -0.29 6.83
C ALA A 156 -12.53 0.42 8.13
N GLY A 157 -11.31 0.97 8.16
CA GLY A 157 -10.82 1.77 9.29
C GLY A 157 -11.60 3.05 9.52
N ILE A 158 -11.91 3.78 8.45
CA ILE A 158 -12.76 4.99 8.50
C ILE A 158 -14.14 4.64 9.06
N LEU A 159 -14.80 3.61 8.52
CA LEU A 159 -16.11 3.18 8.97
C LEU A 159 -16.07 2.74 10.44
N ALA A 160 -15.08 1.95 10.84
CA ALA A 160 -14.90 1.54 12.22
C ALA A 160 -14.72 2.73 13.18
N ALA A 161 -13.94 3.74 12.79
CA ALA A 161 -13.74 4.94 13.59
C ALA A 161 -15.01 5.81 13.66
N THR A 162 -15.73 6.00 12.54
CA THR A 162 -16.95 6.85 12.53
C THR A 162 -18.12 6.30 13.34
N GLN A 163 -18.21 4.97 13.50
CA GLN A 163 -19.28 4.33 14.28
C GLN A 163 -19.07 4.42 15.80
N ILE A 164 -17.85 4.75 16.23
CA ILE A 164 -17.52 4.90 17.65
C ILE A 164 -17.64 6.39 17.98
N GLU A 165 -18.86 6.80 18.32
CA GLU A 165 -19.10 8.14 18.88
C GLU A 165 -18.20 8.33 20.13
N ASN A 166 -17.60 9.52 20.28
CA ASN A 166 -16.73 9.90 21.41
C ASN A 166 -15.28 9.36 21.45
N LEU A 167 -14.67 9.02 20.32
CA LEU A 167 -13.22 8.70 20.26
C LEU A 167 -12.31 9.73 20.96
N GLY A 168 -12.60 11.02 20.81
CA GLY A 168 -11.82 12.10 21.41
C GLY A 168 -12.02 12.28 22.92
N SER A 169 -13.13 11.83 23.52
CA SER A 169 -13.39 12.06 24.94
C SER A 169 -12.75 11.03 25.86
N TYR A 170 -12.34 9.87 25.33
CA TYR A 170 -11.78 8.78 26.13
C TYR A 170 -10.24 8.77 26.21
N GLY A 171 -9.54 9.66 25.48
CA GLY A 171 -8.08 9.74 25.49
C GLY A 171 -7.37 8.45 25.06
N LEU A 172 -8.11 7.50 24.50
CA LEU A 172 -7.62 6.23 23.98
C LEU A 172 -7.31 6.45 22.51
N ASP A 173 -6.04 6.30 22.12
CA ASP A 173 -5.64 6.17 20.72
C ASP A 173 -6.24 4.88 20.15
N PHE A 174 -7.53 4.92 19.79
CA PHE A 174 -8.29 3.80 19.26
C PHE A 174 -7.59 3.20 18.04
N SER A 175 -6.98 4.03 17.21
CA SER A 175 -6.14 3.61 16.09
C SER A 175 -5.05 2.62 16.52
N ILE A 176 -4.35 2.90 17.62
CA ILE A 176 -3.29 2.03 18.17
C ILE A 176 -3.91 0.75 18.75
N ALA A 177 -4.97 0.86 19.54
CA ALA A 177 -5.64 -0.28 20.15
C ALA A 177 -6.25 -1.23 19.11
N ALA A 178 -6.91 -0.70 18.09
CA ALA A 178 -7.48 -1.45 16.98
C ALA A 178 -6.39 -2.18 16.18
N THR A 179 -5.29 -1.50 15.88
CA THR A 179 -4.15 -2.12 15.19
C THR A 179 -3.55 -3.24 16.02
N PHE A 180 -3.39 -3.02 17.33
CA PHE A 180 -2.90 -4.05 18.25
C PHE A 180 -3.82 -5.27 18.25
N ILE A 181 -5.14 -5.09 18.33
CA ILE A 181 -6.11 -6.19 18.26
C ILE A 181 -5.99 -6.93 16.93
N VAL A 182 -5.95 -6.22 15.80
CA VAL A 182 -5.87 -6.82 14.47
C VAL A 182 -4.57 -7.62 14.29
N ILE A 183 -3.44 -7.18 14.86
CA ILE A 183 -2.16 -7.90 14.78
C ILE A 183 -2.13 -9.09 15.76
N VAL A 184 -2.58 -8.89 17.00
CA VAL A 184 -2.40 -9.86 18.08
C VAL A 184 -3.42 -11.00 18.01
N VAL A 185 -4.68 -10.74 17.65
CA VAL A 185 -5.72 -11.77 17.56
C VAL A 185 -5.35 -12.93 16.62
N PRO A 186 -4.87 -12.71 15.37
CA PRO A 186 -4.43 -13.82 14.51
C PRO A 186 -3.17 -14.50 15.04
N MET A 187 -2.28 -13.77 15.73
CA MET A 187 -1.07 -14.31 16.33
C MET A 187 -1.38 -15.28 17.50
N ILE A 188 -2.42 -14.98 18.29
CA ILE A 188 -2.90 -15.85 19.39
C ILE A 188 -3.49 -17.17 18.85
N LYS A 189 -4.02 -17.20 17.62
CA LYS A 189 -4.54 -18.45 17.02
C LYS A 189 -3.43 -19.45 16.65
N THR A 190 -2.16 -19.06 16.70
CA THR A 190 -1.00 -19.96 16.58
C THR A 190 -0.44 -20.28 17.97
N PHE A 191 -1.30 -20.68 18.90
CA PHE A 191 -0.87 -21.38 20.11
C PHE A 191 -0.45 -22.81 19.73
N ARG A 192 0.75 -22.98 19.16
CA ARG A 192 1.43 -24.28 19.25
C ARG A 192 1.82 -24.45 20.72
N PRO A 193 1.30 -25.45 21.44
CA PRO A 193 1.53 -25.57 22.87
C PRO A 193 3.02 -25.79 23.12
N LEU A 194 3.66 -24.81 23.72
CA LEU A 194 4.99 -24.87 24.36
C LEU A 194 4.98 -25.75 25.63
N PHE A 195 4.09 -26.76 25.70
CA PHE A 195 4.00 -27.73 26.80
C PHE A 195 4.52 -29.12 26.40
N ALA A 196 5.30 -29.22 25.33
CA ALA A 196 6.07 -30.41 24.98
C ALA A 196 7.56 -30.16 25.24
N CYS A 197 7.93 -29.98 26.51
CA CYS A 197 9.24 -30.31 27.08
C CYS A 197 9.11 -30.36 28.60
#